data_AF-C8PLK9-F1
#
_entry.id   AF-C8PLK9-F1
#
_cell.length_a   1.000
_cell.length_b   1.000
_cell.length_c   1.000
_cell.angle_alpha   90.00
_cell.angle_beta   90.00
_cell.angle_gamma   90.00
#
_symmetry.space_group_name_H-M   'P 1'
#
loop_
_entity.id
_entity.type
_entity.pdbx_description
1 polymer ?
#
loop_
_entity_poly.entity_id
_entity_poly.type
_entity_poly.pdbx_seq_one_letter_code
_entity_poly.pdbx_strand_id
1 'polypeptide(L)'
;MSFNVISEVVTKDRCIGCGVCASSCPFGVLKMRLGGNGFYAPEEGEGCRDKCDICLKVCPFYKKDTLENELNSKSYAELESFSPDFGRFLATYKFYKKDEAQRLSSASGGAGDYIFRELFARGLIDYAICAVPADEGDFIAQNSKRDFSARENLVVAQNLQNSATKNSEQNSVIPNLTQNLADDDYINFTSVQNSFCENFTQNSAQNFTNENSAQKSKASCENSVSTQDFACENSKNARNYAGENFVPLFKFSVIKNAGELTRARSSAYYPLTLEAVLNEMSRREGRYAISALPCFAKALRLAASKNPRLKSRISFIIGLVCGQGKGAGFTHKLADLAFKERKQLAAVNYRYKIAGKSAMSFGFKFRATDGSEAIDDRSSSAFAYWSSRAFTPLACNACTDVFAKCADVVLMDAWLQSEMSEWRGTSLVITRAAQIDALFSQPTKQAREAIFCERISAAEVHRSQKSQVECKNEIFYGAKNPLKRYILRQKLQIQRYSATHFDCDDFIAARLKKIAAANKVLALLALPKIAAYKIYRKFA
;
A
#
# COMPACT_ATOMS: atom_id res chain seq x y z
N MET A 1 -10.03 -28.62 11.72
CA MET A 1 -9.73 -27.51 10.79
C MET A 1 -8.73 -28.06 9.79
N SER A 2 -9.04 -28.06 8.49
CA SER A 2 -8.16 -28.64 7.47
C SER A 2 -6.92 -27.78 7.25
N PHE A 3 -5.83 -28.38 6.76
CA PHE A 3 -4.56 -27.70 6.55
C PHE A 3 -4.64 -26.71 5.37
N ASN A 4 -4.84 -25.43 5.66
CA ASN A 4 -5.17 -24.42 4.65
C ASN A 4 -4.77 -22.99 5.10
N VAL A 5 -5.15 -21.98 4.32
CA VAL A 5 -4.82 -20.57 4.58
C VAL A 5 -5.41 -20.03 5.89
N ILE A 6 -6.49 -20.63 6.41
CA ILE A 6 -7.01 -20.30 7.74
C ILE A 6 -6.01 -20.76 8.81
N SER A 7 -5.68 -22.06 8.82
CA SER A 7 -4.84 -22.69 9.86
C SER A 7 -3.39 -22.18 9.87
N GLU A 8 -2.84 -21.82 8.70
CA GLU A 8 -1.42 -21.46 8.56
C GLU A 8 -1.12 -19.97 8.45
N VAL A 9 -2.14 -19.12 8.19
CA VAL A 9 -1.92 -17.70 7.87
C VAL A 9 -2.89 -16.78 8.62
N VAL A 10 -4.19 -17.11 8.72
CA VAL A 10 -5.16 -16.26 9.44
C VAL A 10 -4.96 -16.37 10.95
N THR A 11 -4.97 -17.59 11.51
CA THR A 11 -4.77 -17.86 12.96
C THR A 11 -3.41 -17.40 13.49
N LYS A 12 -2.43 -17.20 12.61
CA LYS A 12 -1.04 -16.81 12.94
C LYS A 12 -0.77 -15.31 12.70
N ASP A 13 -1.83 -14.49 12.59
CA ASP A 13 -1.76 -13.04 12.33
C ASP A 13 -1.03 -12.63 11.03
N ARG A 14 -0.80 -13.57 10.10
CA ARG A 14 -0.04 -13.34 8.85
C ARG A 14 -0.91 -12.95 7.65
N CYS A 15 -2.24 -12.88 7.81
CA CYS A 15 -3.14 -12.50 6.71
C CYS A 15 -3.16 -10.99 6.45
N ILE A 16 -3.09 -10.60 5.18
CA ILE A 16 -3.10 -9.20 4.70
C ILE A 16 -4.37 -8.84 3.90
N GLY A 17 -5.35 -9.75 3.82
CA GLY A 17 -6.64 -9.49 3.16
C GLY A 17 -6.66 -9.50 1.62
N CYS A 18 -5.55 -9.86 0.96
CA CYS A 18 -5.42 -9.67 -0.50
C CYS A 18 -6.37 -10.47 -1.42
N GLY A 19 -7.12 -11.45 -0.93
CA GLY A 19 -8.15 -12.18 -1.69
C GLY A 19 -7.67 -13.19 -2.73
N VAL A 20 -6.37 -13.25 -3.02
CA VAL A 20 -5.80 -14.17 -4.03
C VAL A 20 -6.07 -15.64 -3.68
N CYS A 21 -6.04 -16.02 -2.40
CA CYS A 21 -6.35 -17.36 -1.93
C CYS A 21 -7.81 -17.79 -2.17
N ALA A 22 -8.78 -16.87 -2.05
CA ALA A 22 -10.19 -17.12 -2.32
C ALA A 22 -10.44 -17.34 -3.81
N SER A 23 -10.02 -16.38 -4.65
CA SER A 23 -10.11 -16.48 -6.13
C SER A 23 -9.29 -17.63 -6.75
N SER A 24 -8.35 -18.23 -6.01
CA SER A 24 -7.59 -19.41 -6.42
C SER A 24 -8.14 -20.73 -5.87
N CYS A 25 -9.23 -20.73 -5.11
CA CYS A 25 -9.78 -21.94 -4.50
C CYS A 25 -10.61 -22.73 -5.53
N PRO A 26 -10.19 -23.94 -5.95
CA PRO A 26 -10.89 -24.69 -7.00
C PRO A 26 -12.27 -25.22 -6.56
N PHE A 27 -12.53 -25.25 -5.25
CA PHE A 27 -13.80 -25.70 -4.67
C PHE A 27 -14.73 -24.54 -4.28
N GLY A 28 -14.30 -23.28 -4.42
CA GLY A 28 -15.11 -22.10 -4.06
C GLY A 28 -15.37 -21.90 -2.55
N VAL A 29 -14.77 -22.72 -1.69
CA VAL A 29 -15.05 -22.76 -0.23
C VAL A 29 -14.36 -21.66 0.59
N LEU A 30 -13.59 -20.77 -0.05
CA LEU A 30 -12.95 -19.63 0.58
C LEU A 30 -13.52 -18.34 0.00
N LYS A 31 -14.00 -17.44 0.87
CA LYS A 31 -14.57 -16.13 0.49
C LYS A 31 -14.00 -15.04 1.40
N MET A 32 -13.70 -13.86 0.88
CA MET A 32 -13.21 -12.75 1.71
C MET A 32 -14.36 -12.00 2.38
N ARG A 33 -14.20 -11.70 3.67
CA ARG A 33 -15.07 -10.82 4.45
C ARG A 33 -14.26 -9.72 5.12
N LEU A 34 -14.84 -8.52 5.22
CA LEU A 34 -14.29 -7.43 6.02
C LEU A 34 -14.83 -7.55 7.44
N GLY A 35 -13.94 -7.77 8.42
CA GLY A 35 -14.32 -7.97 9.81
C GLY A 35 -14.65 -6.67 10.57
N GLY A 36 -15.31 -6.82 11.72
CA GLY A 36 -15.51 -5.75 12.72
C GLY A 36 -14.21 -5.24 13.37
N ASN A 37 -13.09 -5.94 13.13
CA ASN A 37 -11.73 -5.48 13.42
C ASN A 37 -11.14 -4.51 12.37
N GLY A 38 -11.78 -4.36 11.21
CA GLY A 38 -11.38 -3.45 10.14
C GLY A 38 -10.43 -4.04 9.11
N PHE A 39 -10.28 -5.38 9.04
CA PHE A 39 -9.40 -6.05 8.08
C PHE A 39 -10.15 -7.09 7.24
N TYR A 40 -9.73 -7.26 5.98
CA TYR A 40 -10.20 -8.39 5.16
C TYR A 40 -9.50 -9.68 5.60
N ALA A 41 -10.27 -10.75 5.77
CA ALA A 41 -9.77 -12.12 5.96
C ALA A 41 -10.62 -13.10 5.14
N PRO A 42 -10.06 -14.25 4.69
CA PRO A 42 -10.86 -15.33 4.15
C PRO A 42 -11.62 -16.02 5.30
N GLU A 43 -12.89 -16.32 5.06
CA GLU A 43 -13.68 -17.30 5.82
C GLU A 43 -13.72 -18.62 5.02
N GLU A 44 -13.86 -19.74 5.73
CA GLU A 44 -13.96 -21.09 5.17
C GLU A 44 -15.38 -21.62 5.35
N GLY A 45 -15.98 -22.06 4.24
CA GLY A 45 -17.24 -22.80 4.20
C GLY A 45 -17.03 -24.31 4.06
N GLU A 46 -18.12 -25.06 4.03
CA GLU A 46 -18.11 -26.51 3.89
C GLU A 46 -17.48 -26.97 2.56
N GLY A 47 -16.86 -28.16 2.57
CA GLY A 47 -16.34 -28.82 1.36
C GLY A 47 -14.86 -28.61 1.06
N CYS A 48 -14.08 -28.01 1.97
CA CYS A 48 -12.62 -28.04 1.91
C CYS A 48 -12.10 -29.50 1.86
N ARG A 49 -10.94 -29.72 1.24
CA ARG A 49 -10.35 -31.05 1.02
C ARG A 49 -8.98 -31.12 1.67
N ASP A 50 -8.74 -32.12 2.51
CA ASP A 50 -7.60 -32.18 3.44
C ASP A 50 -6.21 -32.27 2.80
N LYS A 51 -6.15 -32.48 1.47
CA LYS A 51 -4.91 -32.49 0.68
C LYS A 51 -4.77 -31.28 -0.27
N CYS A 52 -5.62 -30.25 -0.14
CA CYS A 52 -5.63 -29.08 -1.03
C CYS A 52 -4.89 -27.88 -0.42
N ASP A 53 -3.67 -27.62 -0.89
CA ASP A 53 -2.80 -26.54 -0.42
C ASP A 53 -2.71 -25.34 -1.39
N ILE A 54 -3.59 -25.25 -2.40
CA ILE A 54 -3.52 -24.21 -3.45
C ILE A 54 -3.61 -22.80 -2.85
N CYS A 55 -4.50 -22.60 -1.87
CA CYS A 55 -4.65 -21.34 -1.14
C CYS A 55 -3.38 -20.92 -0.40
N LEU A 56 -2.54 -21.88 0.03
CA LEU A 56 -1.24 -21.67 0.66
C LEU A 56 -0.14 -21.39 -0.38
N LYS A 57 -0.13 -22.14 -1.49
CA LYS A 57 0.82 -21.98 -2.60
C LYS A 57 0.79 -20.58 -3.25
N VAL A 58 -0.35 -19.89 -3.21
CA VAL A 58 -0.51 -18.50 -3.71
C VAL A 58 -0.37 -17.41 -2.63
N CYS A 59 -0.26 -17.78 -1.34
CA CYS A 59 -0.24 -16.81 -0.26
C CYS A 59 1.14 -16.12 -0.11
N PRO A 60 1.20 -14.77 -0.07
CA PRO A 60 2.47 -14.03 0.04
C PRO A 60 3.18 -14.18 1.40
N PHE A 61 2.50 -14.73 2.42
CA PHE A 61 2.98 -14.88 3.79
C PHE A 61 2.93 -16.32 4.33
N TYR A 62 2.65 -17.32 3.49
CA TYR A 62 2.76 -18.73 3.89
C TYR A 62 4.20 -19.26 3.76
N LYS A 63 4.81 -19.05 2.59
CA LYS A 63 6.18 -19.48 2.29
C LYS A 63 7.23 -18.65 3.05
N LYS A 64 8.50 -19.06 2.90
CA LYS A 64 9.71 -18.35 3.35
C LYS A 64 9.59 -16.83 3.23
N ASP A 65 10.07 -16.13 4.25
CA ASP A 65 10.20 -14.68 4.23
C ASP A 65 11.24 -14.25 3.19
N THR A 66 11.17 -12.99 2.75
CA THR A 66 12.02 -12.41 1.69
C THR A 66 11.96 -13.09 0.32
N LEU A 67 11.06 -14.05 0.09
CA LEU A 67 10.79 -14.72 -1.20
C LEU A 67 10.54 -13.73 -2.37
N GLU A 68 10.10 -12.51 -2.09
CA GLU A 68 10.06 -11.39 -3.04
C GLU A 68 11.42 -11.10 -3.73
N ASN A 69 12.55 -11.38 -3.08
CA ASN A 69 13.90 -11.27 -3.66
C ASN A 69 14.13 -12.37 -4.71
N GLU A 70 13.80 -13.63 -4.40
CA GLU A 70 13.89 -14.76 -5.35
C GLU A 70 12.99 -14.54 -6.57
N LEU A 71 11.74 -14.11 -6.33
CA LEU A 71 10.78 -13.79 -7.38
C LEU A 71 11.27 -12.64 -8.28
N ASN A 72 11.89 -11.60 -7.73
CA ASN A 72 12.48 -10.51 -8.50
C ASN A 72 13.69 -10.97 -9.32
N SER A 73 14.67 -11.62 -8.70
CA SER A 73 15.87 -12.13 -9.38
C SER A 73 15.56 -13.15 -10.48
N LYS A 74 14.42 -13.87 -10.38
CA LYS A 74 13.93 -14.79 -11.41
C LYS A 74 13.07 -14.14 -12.48
N SER A 75 12.33 -13.08 -12.17
CA SER A 75 11.41 -12.43 -13.13
C SER A 75 12.11 -11.40 -14.02
N TYR A 76 13.27 -10.90 -13.59
CA TYR A 76 14.04 -9.84 -14.27
C TYR A 76 15.54 -10.18 -14.31
N ALA A 77 15.87 -11.45 -14.53
CA ALA A 77 17.23 -11.98 -14.44
C ALA A 77 18.22 -11.28 -15.40
N GLU A 78 17.68 -10.80 -16.53
CA GLU A 78 18.35 -10.06 -17.61
C GLU A 78 18.71 -8.61 -17.25
N LEU A 79 18.12 -8.02 -16.19
CA LEU A 79 18.41 -6.63 -15.80
C LEU A 79 19.67 -6.55 -14.96
N GLU A 80 20.74 -5.98 -15.51
CA GLU A 80 22.04 -5.83 -14.84
C GLU A 80 21.98 -5.00 -13.55
N SER A 81 21.25 -3.88 -13.58
CA SER A 81 21.17 -2.93 -12.46
C SER A 81 20.42 -3.53 -11.26
N PHE A 82 21.04 -3.47 -10.08
CA PHE A 82 20.55 -4.07 -8.84
C PHE A 82 20.69 -3.13 -7.64
N SER A 83 19.73 -3.20 -6.72
CA SER A 83 19.80 -2.56 -5.39
C SER A 83 19.27 -3.53 -4.32
N PRO A 84 19.89 -3.67 -3.14
CA PRO A 84 19.41 -4.58 -2.09
C PRO A 84 17.94 -4.36 -1.69
N ASP A 85 17.48 -3.10 -1.64
CA ASP A 85 16.15 -2.77 -1.15
C ASP A 85 15.06 -2.92 -2.22
N PHE A 86 15.36 -2.72 -3.50
CA PHE A 86 14.40 -2.80 -4.62
C PHE A 86 14.70 -3.85 -5.69
N GLY A 87 15.71 -4.68 -5.49
CA GLY A 87 16.07 -5.80 -6.37
C GLY A 87 16.67 -5.34 -7.69
N ARG A 88 16.58 -6.20 -8.72
CA ARG A 88 16.89 -5.85 -10.11
C ARG A 88 15.89 -4.82 -10.66
N PHE A 89 16.37 -3.92 -11.50
CA PHE A 89 15.63 -2.83 -12.13
C PHE A 89 16.33 -2.35 -13.42
N LEU A 90 15.63 -1.55 -14.23
CA LEU A 90 16.13 -1.03 -15.51
C LEU A 90 16.56 0.45 -15.40
N ALA A 91 15.69 1.32 -14.91
CA ALA A 91 16.00 2.72 -14.64
C ALA A 91 15.17 3.31 -13.49
N THR A 92 15.51 4.54 -13.14
CA THR A 92 14.88 5.32 -12.06
C THR A 92 14.63 6.74 -12.53
N TYR A 93 13.43 7.27 -12.27
CA TYR A 93 12.99 8.59 -12.76
C TYR A 93 12.34 9.44 -11.66
N LYS A 94 12.45 10.75 -11.81
CA LYS A 94 11.63 11.77 -11.16
C LYS A 94 10.56 12.22 -12.16
N PHE A 95 9.30 12.31 -11.73
CA PHE A 95 8.14 12.55 -12.61
C PHE A 95 7.10 13.47 -11.96
N TYR A 96 6.55 14.40 -12.74
CA TYR A 96 5.24 15.00 -12.48
C TYR A 96 4.52 15.44 -13.76
N LYS A 97 3.19 15.51 -13.72
CA LYS A 97 2.40 16.16 -14.78
C LYS A 97 2.54 17.68 -14.68
N LYS A 98 2.75 18.35 -15.82
CA LYS A 98 2.77 19.83 -15.88
C LYS A 98 1.37 20.42 -15.70
N ASP A 99 0.34 19.72 -16.17
CA ASP A 99 -1.07 20.09 -15.92
C ASP A 99 -1.40 20.06 -14.42
N GLU A 100 -1.72 21.23 -13.88
CA GLU A 100 -1.87 21.43 -12.45
C GLU A 100 -3.12 20.73 -11.89
N ALA A 101 -4.25 20.71 -12.61
CA ALA A 101 -5.48 20.04 -12.16
C ALA A 101 -5.32 18.51 -12.05
N GLN A 102 -4.64 17.89 -13.02
CA GLN A 102 -4.29 16.46 -12.97
C GLN A 102 -3.22 16.17 -11.92
N ARG A 103 -2.27 17.09 -11.69
CA ARG A 103 -1.30 16.96 -10.60
C ARG A 103 -1.98 17.07 -9.24
N LEU A 104 -2.86 18.03 -9.02
CA LEU A 104 -3.60 18.24 -7.77
C LEU A 104 -4.57 17.10 -7.45
N SER A 105 -5.27 16.54 -8.45
CA SER A 105 -6.13 15.36 -8.27
C SER A 105 -5.37 14.03 -8.09
N SER A 106 -4.04 14.02 -8.27
CA SER A 106 -3.18 12.86 -8.01
C SER A 106 -2.66 12.85 -6.57
N ALA A 107 -2.36 11.68 -6.00
CA ALA A 107 -1.73 11.56 -4.67
C ALA A 107 -0.39 12.30 -4.55
N SER A 108 0.32 12.40 -5.67
CA SER A 108 1.73 12.77 -5.82
C SER A 108 1.88 13.47 -7.20
N GLY A 109 3.02 13.35 -7.89
CA GLY A 109 3.22 13.90 -9.24
C GLY A 109 2.34 13.31 -10.36
N GLY A 110 1.66 12.18 -10.13
CA GLY A 110 0.64 11.64 -11.04
C GLY A 110 1.11 10.53 -11.99
N ALA A 111 2.27 9.90 -11.71
CA ALA A 111 2.86 8.86 -12.54
C ALA A 111 1.93 7.66 -12.82
N GLY A 112 1.07 7.28 -11.86
CA GLY A 112 0.15 6.14 -12.04
C GLY A 112 -0.90 6.35 -13.13
N ASP A 113 -1.63 7.47 -13.08
CA ASP A 113 -2.62 7.83 -14.11
C ASP A 113 -1.94 8.06 -15.48
N TYR A 114 -0.69 8.56 -15.51
CA TYR A 114 0.11 8.63 -16.74
C TYR A 114 0.40 7.24 -17.34
N ILE A 115 0.97 6.31 -16.55
CA ILE A 115 1.30 4.96 -17.01
C ILE A 115 0.05 4.24 -17.52
N PHE A 116 -1.05 4.23 -16.77
CA PHE A 116 -2.27 3.55 -17.21
C PHE A 116 -2.85 4.18 -18.50
N ARG A 117 -2.79 5.51 -18.68
CA ARG A 117 -3.20 6.17 -19.93
C ARG A 117 -2.33 5.77 -21.12
N GLU A 118 -1.01 5.80 -20.96
CA GLU A 118 -0.08 5.38 -22.01
C GLU A 118 -0.24 3.89 -22.37
N LEU A 119 -0.44 3.01 -21.38
CA LEU A 119 -0.67 1.58 -21.62
C LEU A 119 -1.96 1.33 -22.42
N PHE A 120 -3.05 2.08 -22.15
CA PHE A 120 -4.25 2.05 -22.99
C PHE A 120 -4.00 2.65 -24.38
N ALA A 121 -3.38 3.83 -24.47
CA ALA A 121 -3.18 4.56 -25.71
C ALA A 121 -2.23 3.84 -26.70
N ARG A 122 -1.22 3.14 -26.19
CA ARG A 122 -0.33 2.27 -26.97
C ARG A 122 -0.90 0.87 -27.22
N GLY A 123 -2.15 0.62 -26.81
CA GLY A 123 -2.82 -0.68 -26.98
C GLY A 123 -2.10 -1.84 -26.29
N LEU A 124 -1.38 -1.58 -25.19
CA LEU A 124 -0.61 -2.58 -24.44
C LEU A 124 -1.45 -3.31 -23.38
N ILE A 125 -2.55 -2.71 -22.94
CA ILE A 125 -3.57 -3.32 -22.09
C ILE A 125 -4.97 -3.11 -22.65
N ASP A 126 -5.86 -4.04 -22.34
CA ASP A 126 -7.29 -3.94 -22.61
C ASP A 126 -8.06 -3.49 -21.35
N TYR A 127 -7.47 -3.71 -20.17
CA TYR A 127 -8.05 -3.39 -18.87
C TYR A 127 -7.02 -2.91 -17.84
N ALA A 128 -7.45 -2.05 -16.92
CA ALA A 128 -6.71 -1.73 -15.71
C ALA A 128 -7.49 -2.19 -14.46
N ILE A 129 -6.80 -2.71 -13.45
CA ILE A 129 -7.37 -3.02 -12.14
C ILE A 129 -6.80 -2.05 -11.12
N CYS A 130 -7.68 -1.22 -10.57
CA CYS A 130 -7.34 -0.14 -9.65
C CYS A 130 -8.26 -0.11 -8.44
N ALA A 131 -7.80 0.49 -7.35
CA ALA A 131 -8.66 0.85 -6.23
C ALA A 131 -9.54 2.05 -6.61
N VAL A 132 -10.83 1.98 -6.30
CA VAL A 132 -11.83 3.02 -6.56
C VAL A 132 -12.78 3.15 -5.36
N PRO A 133 -13.48 4.30 -5.19
CA PRO A 133 -14.64 4.38 -4.30
C PRO A 133 -15.69 3.31 -4.63
N ALA A 134 -16.38 2.79 -3.62
CA ALA A 134 -17.32 1.68 -3.84
C ALA A 134 -18.66 2.11 -4.43
N ASP A 135 -19.16 3.30 -4.09
CA ASP A 135 -20.57 3.67 -4.23
C ASP A 135 -21.01 4.04 -5.66
N GLU A 136 -20.07 4.22 -6.61
CA GLU A 136 -20.37 4.58 -8.00
C GLU A 136 -20.87 3.41 -8.89
N GLY A 137 -21.71 2.50 -8.35
CA GLY A 137 -22.50 1.60 -9.22
C GLY A 137 -23.01 0.24 -8.69
N ASP A 138 -22.63 -0.24 -7.50
CA ASP A 138 -22.83 -1.67 -7.17
C ASP A 138 -24.19 -2.03 -6.53
N PHE A 139 -25.04 -1.08 -6.16
CA PHE A 139 -26.33 -1.35 -5.50
C PHE A 139 -27.29 -2.22 -6.34
N ILE A 140 -27.13 -2.24 -7.66
CA ILE A 140 -27.94 -3.07 -8.58
C ILE A 140 -27.44 -4.53 -8.62
N ALA A 141 -26.17 -4.79 -8.30
CA ALA A 141 -25.51 -6.07 -8.59
C ALA A 141 -25.66 -7.15 -7.50
N GLN A 142 -26.15 -6.81 -6.29
CA GLN A 142 -26.25 -7.77 -5.18
C GLN A 142 -27.68 -8.15 -4.78
N ASN A 143 -28.71 -7.43 -5.27
CA ASN A 143 -30.12 -7.78 -5.03
C ASN A 143 -30.76 -8.60 -6.17
N SER A 144 -30.04 -8.91 -7.25
CA SER A 144 -30.52 -9.72 -8.39
C SER A 144 -30.68 -11.23 -8.11
N LYS A 145 -31.06 -11.59 -6.88
CA LYS A 145 -31.40 -12.95 -6.43
C LYS A 145 -32.69 -13.00 -5.58
N ARG A 146 -33.74 -12.36 -6.08
CA ARG A 146 -35.18 -12.52 -5.76
C ARG A 146 -35.92 -11.70 -6.83
N ASP A 147 -36.52 -12.23 -7.88
CA ASP A 147 -37.35 -13.44 -8.00
C ASP A 147 -37.25 -14.12 -9.39
N PHE A 148 -38.00 -15.22 -9.58
CA PHE A 148 -37.94 -16.08 -10.76
C PHE A 148 -39.36 -16.43 -11.27
N SER A 149 -40.05 -15.48 -11.90
CA SER A 149 -41.34 -15.72 -12.58
C SER A 149 -41.61 -14.69 -13.70
N ALA A 150 -42.52 -15.04 -14.63
CA ALA A 150 -42.76 -14.42 -15.95
C ALA A 150 -41.57 -14.53 -16.93
N ARG A 151 -41.69 -15.03 -18.18
CA ARG A 151 -42.65 -14.79 -19.29
C ARG A 151 -42.53 -13.36 -19.88
N GLU A 152 -42.45 -13.13 -21.20
CA GLU A 152 -42.36 -14.05 -22.35
C GLU A 152 -41.91 -13.30 -23.64
N ASN A 153 -41.33 -14.04 -24.61
CA ASN A 153 -41.29 -13.73 -26.07
C ASN A 153 -40.44 -12.55 -26.64
N LEU A 154 -40.27 -12.63 -27.97
CA LEU A 154 -39.63 -11.71 -28.94
C LEU A 154 -38.07 -11.65 -28.97
N VAL A 155 -37.39 -11.60 -30.14
CA VAL A 155 -37.30 -12.54 -31.31
C VAL A 155 -36.34 -11.94 -32.37
N VAL A 156 -35.22 -12.64 -32.66
CA VAL A 156 -34.47 -12.73 -33.96
C VAL A 156 -33.63 -11.52 -34.50
N ALA A 157 -32.59 -11.91 -35.28
CA ALA A 157 -31.73 -11.16 -36.24
C ALA A 157 -30.48 -10.40 -35.72
N GLN A 158 -29.31 -10.39 -36.42
CA GLN A 158 -28.67 -11.40 -37.29
C GLN A 158 -27.14 -11.09 -37.50
N ASN A 159 -26.39 -12.01 -38.14
CA ASN A 159 -24.92 -12.03 -38.23
C ASN A 159 -24.26 -11.10 -39.29
N LEU A 160 -22.94 -10.87 -39.17
CA LEU A 160 -21.83 -10.91 -40.17
C LEU A 160 -20.55 -10.31 -39.48
N GLN A 161 -19.29 -10.81 -39.51
CA GLN A 161 -18.37 -11.37 -40.53
C GLN A 161 -17.93 -10.35 -41.60
N ASN A 162 -16.66 -10.23 -42.09
CA ASN A 162 -15.35 -10.89 -41.85
C ASN A 162 -14.20 -9.97 -42.39
N SER A 163 -12.90 -10.27 -42.18
CA SER A 163 -11.78 -9.74 -43.03
C SER A 163 -10.55 -9.18 -42.24
N ALA A 164 -9.38 -9.82 -41.98
CA ALA A 164 -8.19 -10.16 -42.81
C ALA A 164 -7.61 -9.01 -43.69
N THR A 165 -6.30 -8.84 -43.98
CA THR A 165 -5.10 -9.72 -43.84
C THR A 165 -3.74 -8.95 -44.02
N LYS A 166 -2.63 -9.41 -43.41
CA LYS A 166 -1.20 -9.31 -43.88
C LYS A 166 -0.60 -7.88 -44.07
N ASN A 167 0.71 -7.58 -44.28
CA ASN A 167 2.04 -8.25 -44.40
C ASN A 167 3.13 -7.14 -44.09
N SER A 168 4.48 -7.26 -44.03
CA SER A 168 5.49 -8.33 -43.81
C SER A 168 6.93 -7.75 -43.82
N GLU A 169 7.87 -8.31 -43.04
CA GLU A 169 9.35 -8.34 -43.30
C GLU A 169 10.15 -7.00 -43.28
N GLN A 170 11.50 -6.90 -43.15
CA GLN A 170 12.63 -7.80 -42.80
C GLN A 170 13.88 -6.95 -42.38
N ASN A 171 14.81 -7.49 -41.57
CA ASN A 171 16.27 -7.19 -41.58
C ASN A 171 16.80 -5.74 -41.26
N SER A 172 18.06 -5.49 -40.88
CA SER A 172 19.19 -6.30 -40.32
C SER A 172 20.35 -5.39 -39.80
N VAL A 173 21.47 -6.02 -39.37
CA VAL A 173 22.83 -5.47 -39.12
C VAL A 173 23.15 -4.85 -37.73
N ILE A 174 24.24 -5.37 -37.15
CA ILE A 174 25.04 -4.84 -36.04
C ILE A 174 26.45 -4.55 -36.58
N PRO A 175 27.13 -3.49 -36.11
CA PRO A 175 28.58 -3.59 -35.89
C PRO A 175 28.96 -3.39 -34.42
N ASN A 176 29.85 -4.23 -33.91
CA ASN A 176 30.59 -3.96 -32.68
C ASN A 176 31.66 -2.90 -32.93
N LEU A 177 32.02 -2.13 -31.91
CA LEU A 177 33.41 -1.72 -31.72
C LEU A 177 33.74 -1.59 -30.22
N THR A 178 35.02 -1.71 -29.89
CA THR A 178 35.52 -2.04 -28.55
C THR A 178 36.43 -0.97 -27.96
N GLN A 179 36.67 -1.06 -26.64
CA GLN A 179 37.69 -0.31 -25.87
C GLN A 179 37.37 1.20 -25.68
N ASN A 180 37.86 1.88 -24.63
CA ASN A 180 38.97 1.57 -23.72
C ASN A 180 38.68 1.86 -22.23
N LEU A 181 39.65 1.54 -21.37
CA LEU A 181 39.64 1.69 -19.90
C LEU A 181 39.99 3.12 -19.44
N ALA A 182 39.48 3.51 -18.27
CA ALA A 182 40.12 4.42 -17.30
C ALA A 182 39.44 4.22 -15.91
N ASP A 183 40.21 4.38 -14.83
CA ASP A 183 39.79 4.11 -13.45
C ASP A 183 39.33 5.37 -12.67
N ASP A 184 39.07 5.16 -11.37
CA ASP A 184 38.79 6.14 -10.29
C ASP A 184 37.48 6.95 -10.35
N ASP A 185 36.66 6.82 -9.28
CA ASP A 185 36.66 7.86 -8.22
C ASP A 185 36.05 7.38 -6.89
N TYR A 186 36.39 8.05 -5.79
CA TYR A 186 36.03 7.72 -4.40
C TYR A 186 34.57 8.06 -4.04
N ILE A 187 33.73 7.05 -3.80
CA ILE A 187 32.36 7.26 -3.29
C ILE A 187 32.36 7.51 -1.77
N ASN A 188 32.39 8.79 -1.40
CA ASN A 188 32.37 9.27 -0.02
C ASN A 188 31.09 8.91 0.77
N PHE A 189 31.28 8.40 1.99
CA PHE A 189 30.21 8.02 2.93
C PHE A 189 29.49 9.25 3.52
N THR A 190 28.44 9.74 2.86
CA THR A 190 27.61 10.85 3.38
C THR A 190 26.24 10.36 3.87
N SER A 191 26.01 10.41 5.19
CA SER A 191 24.67 10.16 5.76
C SER A 191 24.36 11.07 6.95
N VAL A 192 23.88 12.27 6.64
CA VAL A 192 23.25 13.14 7.64
C VAL A 192 21.85 12.61 7.94
N GLN A 193 21.71 11.90 9.05
CA GLN A 193 20.42 11.66 9.69
C GLN A 193 20.09 12.80 10.67
N ASN A 194 18.81 12.90 11.03
CA ASN A 194 18.20 13.81 12.02
C ASN A 194 17.95 15.27 11.56
N SER A 195 16.71 15.51 11.11
CA SER A 195 15.96 16.75 11.35
C SER A 195 14.45 16.56 11.14
N PHE A 196 13.80 15.71 11.95
CA PHE A 196 12.33 15.51 11.88
C PHE A 196 11.60 15.33 13.23
N CYS A 197 12.28 15.44 14.37
CA CYS A 197 11.62 15.41 15.70
C CYS A 197 11.62 16.78 16.41
N GLU A 198 12.33 17.78 15.89
CA GLU A 198 12.70 18.97 16.67
C GLU A 198 11.69 20.12 16.54
N ASN A 199 11.10 20.34 15.35
CA ASN A 199 10.28 21.54 15.09
C ASN A 199 8.76 21.41 15.33
N PHE A 200 8.25 20.28 15.87
CA PHE A 200 6.80 20.06 16.08
C PHE A 200 6.41 19.69 17.53
N THR A 201 7.36 19.73 18.47
CA THR A 201 7.12 19.36 19.87
C THR A 201 6.53 20.46 20.75
N GLN A 202 6.38 21.69 20.25
CA GLN A 202 5.85 22.83 21.02
C GLN A 202 4.32 22.99 20.89
N ASN A 203 3.73 22.83 19.71
CA ASN A 203 2.32 23.19 19.47
C ASN A 203 1.29 22.06 19.71
N SER A 204 1.72 20.87 20.15
CA SER A 204 0.85 19.70 20.34
C SER A 204 0.49 19.40 21.82
N ALA A 205 0.82 20.31 22.74
CA ALA A 205 0.76 20.06 24.19
C ALA A 205 -0.33 20.85 24.97
N GLN A 206 -1.01 21.83 24.37
CA GLN A 206 -1.81 22.80 25.15
C GLN A 206 -3.31 22.47 25.32
N ASN A 207 -3.90 21.56 24.53
CA ASN A 207 -5.37 21.35 24.53
C ASN A 207 -5.85 20.12 25.34
N PHE A 208 -5.20 19.80 26.46
CA PHE A 208 -5.66 18.74 27.37
C PHE A 208 -5.43 19.09 28.85
N THR A 209 -6.27 19.97 29.39
CA THR A 209 -6.41 20.24 30.83
C THR A 209 -7.87 20.26 31.23
N ASN A 210 -8.26 19.31 32.08
CA ASN A 210 -9.08 19.59 33.27
C ASN A 210 -9.04 18.38 34.22
N GLU A 211 -9.43 18.63 35.45
CA GLU A 211 -9.10 17.80 36.61
C GLU A 211 -10.27 16.88 37.00
N ASN A 212 -9.97 15.71 37.57
CA ASN A 212 -10.38 15.42 38.95
C ASN A 212 -9.63 14.23 39.57
N SER A 213 -9.95 13.93 40.84
CA SER A 213 -9.02 13.30 41.80
C SER A 213 -9.45 11.91 42.31
N ALA A 214 -8.58 11.30 43.13
CA ALA A 214 -8.75 10.05 43.89
C ALA A 214 -8.79 8.73 43.06
N GLN A 215 -8.39 7.57 43.58
CA GLN A 215 -7.78 7.24 44.89
C GLN A 215 -6.78 6.06 44.74
N LYS A 216 -5.98 5.78 45.79
CA LYS A 216 -4.94 4.74 45.78
C LYS A 216 -5.47 3.37 46.23
N SER A 217 -5.06 2.31 45.55
CA SER A 217 -4.84 1.00 46.18
C SER A 217 -3.61 0.32 45.57
N LYS A 218 -2.84 -0.41 46.39
CA LYS A 218 -1.74 -1.29 45.94
C LYS A 218 -2.27 -2.73 45.93
N ALA A 219 -1.95 -3.48 44.89
CA ALA A 219 -1.96 -4.94 44.93
C ALA A 219 -0.79 -5.46 44.09
N SER A 220 -0.03 -6.39 44.66
CA SER A 220 1.07 -7.11 44.01
C SER A 220 0.68 -8.56 43.80
N CYS A 221 0.77 -9.07 42.57
CA CYS A 221 0.76 -10.50 42.28
C CYS A 221 1.82 -10.79 41.22
N GLU A 222 2.52 -11.91 41.40
CA GLU A 222 3.52 -12.41 40.46
C GLU A 222 2.97 -13.60 39.66
N ASN A 223 3.36 -13.65 38.38
CA ASN A 223 3.56 -14.84 37.54
C ASN A 223 2.38 -15.81 37.22
N SER A 224 2.64 -16.57 36.14
CA SER A 224 1.91 -17.74 35.64
C SER A 224 0.40 -17.62 35.40
N VAL A 225 0.03 -17.42 34.12
CA VAL A 225 -1.22 -17.93 33.53
C VAL A 225 -0.87 -18.73 32.28
N SER A 226 -1.49 -19.90 32.11
CA SER A 226 -1.21 -20.86 31.05
C SER A 226 -1.80 -20.47 29.70
N THR A 227 -1.25 -21.02 28.61
CA THR A 227 -1.73 -20.79 27.24
C THR A 227 -2.78 -21.83 26.83
N GLN A 228 -4.03 -21.61 27.25
CA GLN A 228 -5.22 -22.25 26.68
C GLN A 228 -6.40 -21.27 26.72
N ASP A 229 -7.49 -21.62 26.03
CA ASP A 229 -8.80 -20.94 26.05
C ASP A 229 -8.81 -19.45 25.62
N PHE A 230 -8.31 -19.19 24.41
CA PHE A 230 -8.38 -17.87 23.74
C PHE A 230 -9.35 -17.82 22.54
N ALA A 231 -10.35 -18.72 22.51
CA ALA A 231 -11.37 -18.78 21.45
C ALA A 231 -12.79 -18.67 22.03
N CYS A 232 -13.66 -17.91 21.33
CA CYS A 232 -15.12 -17.82 21.51
C CYS A 232 -15.74 -16.86 22.57
N GLU A 233 -15.00 -15.95 23.24
CA GLU A 233 -15.64 -14.91 24.09
C GLU A 233 -15.64 -13.47 23.53
N ASN A 234 -14.85 -13.17 22.48
CA ASN A 234 -14.62 -11.80 21.99
C ASN A 234 -15.82 -11.07 21.33
N SER A 235 -17.04 -11.62 21.35
CA SER A 235 -18.21 -11.02 20.67
C SER A 235 -18.98 -9.99 21.50
N LYS A 236 -18.85 -9.98 22.83
CA LYS A 236 -19.77 -9.23 23.72
C LYS A 236 -19.32 -7.83 24.17
N ASN A 237 -18.05 -7.46 24.00
CA ASN A 237 -17.52 -6.14 24.43
C ASN A 237 -16.71 -5.40 23.34
N ALA A 238 -16.58 -5.95 22.14
CA ALA A 238 -15.94 -5.28 21.02
C ALA A 238 -16.92 -4.27 20.38
N ARG A 239 -16.83 -2.99 20.75
CA ARG A 239 -17.48 -1.90 20.00
C ARG A 239 -16.87 -1.81 18.61
N ASN A 240 -17.53 -2.42 17.64
CA ASN A 240 -17.16 -2.34 16.23
C ASN A 240 -17.18 -0.87 15.76
N TYR A 241 -16.30 -0.55 14.81
CA TYR A 241 -16.24 0.77 14.17
C TYR A 241 -17.43 1.04 13.23
N ALA A 242 -18.24 0.01 12.96
CA ALA A 242 -19.44 0.05 12.14
C ALA A 242 -20.53 -0.89 12.71
N GLY A 243 -21.79 -0.60 12.38
CA GLY A 243 -22.92 -1.49 12.65
C GLY A 243 -22.98 -2.68 11.68
N GLU A 244 -24.03 -3.50 11.78
CA GLU A 244 -24.12 -4.80 11.11
C GLU A 244 -24.12 -4.74 9.57
N ASN A 245 -24.56 -3.62 8.98
CA ASN A 245 -24.62 -3.40 7.53
C ASN A 245 -23.48 -2.48 7.04
N PHE A 246 -22.23 -2.94 7.12
CA PHE A 246 -21.07 -2.12 6.72
C PHE A 246 -20.72 -2.23 5.23
N VAL A 247 -20.91 -1.13 4.49
CA VAL A 247 -20.43 -0.96 3.11
C VAL A 247 -18.96 -0.48 3.12
N PRO A 248 -18.03 -1.16 2.44
CA PRO A 248 -16.63 -0.74 2.40
C PRO A 248 -16.44 0.48 1.49
N LEU A 249 -15.82 1.56 1.98
CA LEU A 249 -15.61 2.80 1.20
C LEU A 249 -14.82 2.62 -0.12
N PHE A 250 -13.98 1.58 -0.22
CA PHE A 250 -13.16 1.30 -1.40
C PHE A 250 -13.20 -0.19 -1.79
N LYS A 251 -13.07 -0.43 -3.11
CA LYS A 251 -12.96 -1.75 -3.73
C LYS A 251 -11.90 -1.72 -4.83
N PHE A 252 -11.42 -2.89 -5.26
CA PHE A 252 -10.78 -3.00 -6.57
C PHE A 252 -11.86 -3.11 -7.65
N SER A 253 -11.64 -2.49 -8.81
CA SER A 253 -12.55 -2.55 -9.97
C SER A 253 -11.78 -2.68 -11.28
N VAL A 254 -12.44 -3.24 -12.31
CA VAL A 254 -11.94 -3.35 -13.68
C VAL A 254 -12.33 -2.11 -14.49
N ILE A 255 -11.34 -1.24 -14.69
CA ILE A 255 -11.40 -0.04 -15.52
C ILE A 255 -11.26 -0.45 -17.00
N LYS A 256 -12.21 -0.02 -17.83
CA LYS A 256 -12.35 -0.49 -19.23
C LYS A 256 -11.70 0.43 -20.28
N ASN A 257 -11.29 1.64 -19.89
CA ASN A 257 -10.72 2.66 -20.79
C ASN A 257 -9.99 3.76 -20.00
N ALA A 258 -9.27 4.62 -20.72
CA ALA A 258 -8.52 5.73 -20.14
C ALA A 258 -9.40 6.88 -19.57
N GLY A 259 -10.68 6.97 -19.92
CA GLY A 259 -11.60 7.97 -19.38
C GLY A 259 -11.91 7.70 -17.91
N GLU A 260 -12.31 6.47 -17.60
CA GLU A 260 -12.66 5.99 -16.26
C GLU A 260 -11.54 6.06 -15.21
N LEU A 261 -10.27 6.19 -15.63
CA LEU A 261 -9.12 6.29 -14.71
C LEU A 261 -9.18 7.49 -13.75
N THR A 262 -9.99 8.50 -14.01
CA THR A 262 -10.24 9.61 -13.08
C THR A 262 -10.70 9.14 -11.69
N ARG A 263 -11.48 8.06 -11.66
CA ARG A 263 -12.04 7.41 -10.46
C ARG A 263 -11.01 6.64 -9.63
N ALA A 264 -9.86 6.33 -10.23
CA ALA A 264 -8.78 5.53 -9.67
C ALA A 264 -7.60 6.40 -9.15
N ARG A 265 -7.81 7.71 -9.00
CA ARG A 265 -6.79 8.66 -8.54
C ARG A 265 -6.65 8.69 -7.01
N SER A 266 -5.70 9.49 -6.53
CA SER A 266 -5.29 9.57 -5.12
C SER A 266 -4.69 8.25 -4.59
N SER A 267 -4.82 7.97 -3.28
CA SER A 267 -4.39 6.74 -2.61
C SER A 267 -5.50 6.28 -1.68
N ALA A 268 -5.70 4.96 -1.53
CA ALA A 268 -6.64 4.41 -0.56
C ALA A 268 -5.88 3.80 0.62
N TYR A 269 -5.87 4.45 1.79
CA TYR A 269 -5.30 3.88 3.03
C TYR A 269 -6.36 3.03 3.76
N TYR A 270 -6.90 2.06 3.04
CA TYR A 270 -8.10 1.29 3.38
C TYR A 270 -7.87 -0.22 3.12
N PRO A 271 -8.53 -1.15 3.84
CA PRO A 271 -8.46 -2.58 3.54
C PRO A 271 -9.08 -2.88 2.16
N LEU A 272 -8.40 -3.69 1.35
CA LEU A 272 -8.80 -4.05 -0.01
C LEU A 272 -8.58 -5.54 -0.27
N THR A 273 -9.36 -6.11 -1.20
CA THR A 273 -9.26 -7.51 -1.66
C THR A 273 -9.28 -7.56 -3.19
N LEU A 274 -8.48 -8.46 -3.79
CA LEU A 274 -8.47 -8.71 -5.24
C LEU A 274 -9.48 -9.78 -5.68
N GLU A 275 -10.20 -10.42 -4.75
CA GLU A 275 -11.04 -11.59 -5.03
C GLU A 275 -12.03 -11.36 -6.18
N ALA A 276 -12.83 -10.28 -6.10
CA ALA A 276 -13.86 -9.99 -7.11
C ALA A 276 -13.28 -9.75 -8.50
N VAL A 277 -12.20 -8.95 -8.61
CA VAL A 277 -11.57 -8.61 -9.90
C VAL A 277 -10.77 -9.77 -10.49
N LEU A 278 -10.19 -10.66 -9.67
CA LEU A 278 -9.59 -11.91 -10.14
C LEU A 278 -10.66 -12.92 -10.60
N ASN A 279 -11.83 -12.91 -9.96
CA ASN A 279 -12.99 -13.69 -10.38
C ASN A 279 -13.67 -13.11 -11.66
N GLU A 280 -13.53 -11.81 -11.97
CA GLU A 280 -13.86 -11.28 -13.30
C GLU A 280 -12.81 -11.70 -14.33
N MET A 281 -11.52 -11.44 -14.06
CA MET A 281 -10.39 -11.75 -14.95
C MET A 281 -10.27 -13.24 -15.29
N SER A 282 -10.68 -14.15 -14.40
CA SER A 282 -10.71 -15.59 -14.71
C SER A 282 -11.76 -15.93 -15.77
N ARG A 283 -12.85 -15.16 -15.87
CA ARG A 283 -13.91 -15.32 -16.87
C ARG A 283 -13.57 -14.54 -18.14
N ARG A 284 -13.30 -13.24 -18.01
CA ARG A 284 -13.10 -12.27 -19.10
C ARG A 284 -11.69 -12.29 -19.69
N GLU A 285 -11.60 -12.26 -21.02
CA GLU A 285 -10.33 -12.24 -21.75
C GLU A 285 -9.85 -10.82 -22.07
N GLY A 286 -8.52 -10.67 -22.11
CA GLY A 286 -7.82 -9.41 -22.31
C GLY A 286 -6.53 -9.34 -21.48
N ARG A 287 -5.80 -8.25 -21.67
CA ARG A 287 -4.52 -7.90 -21.05
C ARG A 287 -4.75 -6.88 -19.94
N TYR A 288 -4.28 -7.21 -18.74
CA TYR A 288 -4.55 -6.46 -17.52
C TYR A 288 -3.27 -5.83 -16.97
N ALA A 289 -3.32 -4.52 -16.66
CA ALA A 289 -2.39 -3.89 -15.73
C ALA A 289 -3.05 -3.76 -14.34
N ILE A 290 -2.32 -4.05 -13.25
CA ILE A 290 -2.90 -4.12 -11.89
C ILE A 290 -2.11 -3.24 -10.93
N SER A 291 -2.75 -2.25 -10.29
CA SER A 291 -2.11 -1.48 -9.22
C SER A 291 -2.02 -2.31 -7.93
N ALA A 292 -0.83 -2.45 -7.34
CA ALA A 292 -0.62 -3.38 -6.22
C ALA A 292 0.33 -2.83 -5.14
N LEU A 293 0.02 -3.11 -3.88
CA LEU A 293 0.97 -3.04 -2.77
C LEU A 293 2.01 -4.18 -2.87
N PRO A 294 3.18 -4.11 -2.23
CA PRO A 294 4.27 -5.10 -2.38
C PRO A 294 3.83 -6.55 -2.12
N CYS A 295 3.05 -6.78 -1.06
CA CYS A 295 2.49 -8.08 -0.72
C CYS A 295 1.39 -8.56 -1.69
N PHE A 296 0.68 -7.66 -2.36
CA PHE A 296 -0.31 -7.99 -3.40
C PHE A 296 0.43 -8.35 -4.70
N ALA A 297 1.49 -7.63 -5.06
CA ALA A 297 2.36 -7.97 -6.20
C ALA A 297 3.00 -9.36 -6.02
N LYS A 298 3.49 -9.68 -4.80
CA LYS A 298 3.99 -11.01 -4.44
C LYS A 298 2.91 -12.10 -4.61
N ALA A 299 1.69 -11.85 -4.14
CA ALA A 299 0.57 -12.79 -4.29
C ALA A 299 0.18 -13.02 -5.77
N LEU A 300 0.12 -11.95 -6.58
CA LEU A 300 -0.17 -12.01 -8.01
C LEU A 300 0.88 -12.82 -8.79
N ARG A 301 2.18 -12.61 -8.53
CA ARG A 301 3.26 -13.41 -9.14
C ARG A 301 3.20 -14.88 -8.70
N LEU A 302 2.87 -15.16 -7.43
CA LEU A 302 2.68 -16.53 -6.95
C LEU A 302 1.48 -17.22 -7.64
N ALA A 303 0.35 -16.54 -7.80
CA ALA A 303 -0.81 -17.06 -8.53
C ALA A 303 -0.51 -17.29 -10.02
N ALA A 304 0.15 -16.35 -10.70
CA ALA A 304 0.60 -16.51 -12.07
C ALA A 304 1.59 -17.70 -12.24
N SER A 305 2.40 -18.01 -11.22
CA SER A 305 3.29 -19.19 -11.21
C SER A 305 2.56 -20.55 -11.04
N LYS A 306 1.23 -20.52 -10.84
CA LYS A 306 0.38 -21.70 -10.65
C LYS A 306 -0.82 -21.77 -11.60
N ASN A 307 -1.19 -20.66 -12.24
CA ASN A 307 -2.33 -20.58 -13.14
C ASN A 307 -1.90 -19.91 -14.47
N PRO A 308 -1.70 -20.70 -15.56
CA PRO A 308 -1.33 -20.15 -16.87
C PRO A 308 -2.32 -19.13 -17.43
N ARG A 309 -3.62 -19.27 -17.14
CA ARG A 309 -4.70 -18.36 -17.58
C ARG A 309 -4.63 -17.00 -16.87
N LEU A 310 -4.12 -16.95 -15.63
CA LEU A 310 -3.76 -15.69 -14.97
C LEU A 310 -2.41 -15.16 -15.51
N LYS A 311 -1.43 -16.04 -15.75
CA LYS A 311 -0.10 -15.65 -16.27
C LYS A 311 -0.20 -14.92 -17.62
N SER A 312 -1.07 -15.36 -18.53
CA SER A 312 -1.25 -14.72 -19.84
C SER A 312 -2.09 -13.43 -19.79
N ARG A 313 -2.94 -13.26 -18.77
CA ARG A 313 -3.82 -12.08 -18.61
C ARG A 313 -3.18 -10.94 -17.83
N ILE A 314 -2.29 -11.22 -16.87
CA ILE A 314 -1.57 -10.19 -16.09
C ILE A 314 -0.35 -9.72 -16.89
N SER A 315 -0.52 -8.69 -17.72
CA SER A 315 0.55 -8.10 -18.52
C SER A 315 1.49 -7.23 -17.69
N PHE A 316 0.95 -6.45 -16.75
CA PHE A 316 1.76 -5.58 -15.88
C PHE A 316 1.24 -5.50 -14.44
N ILE A 317 2.15 -5.43 -13.48
CA ILE A 317 1.88 -5.13 -12.08
C ILE A 317 2.49 -3.75 -11.79
N ILE A 318 1.63 -2.78 -11.51
CA ILE A 318 1.99 -1.38 -11.21
C ILE A 318 2.14 -1.26 -9.69
N GLY A 319 3.37 -1.42 -9.20
CA GLY A 319 3.69 -1.42 -7.78
C GLY A 319 3.61 -0.04 -7.14
N LEU A 320 3.14 0.01 -5.90
CA LEU A 320 3.23 1.19 -5.02
C LEU A 320 4.19 0.88 -3.87
N VAL A 321 4.99 1.86 -3.44
CA VAL A 321 5.76 1.68 -2.18
C VAL A 321 4.83 1.59 -0.98
N CYS A 322 5.23 0.82 0.04
CA CYS A 322 4.40 0.64 1.24
C CYS A 322 5.24 0.41 2.49
N GLY A 323 5.24 1.39 3.40
CA GLY A 323 5.75 1.20 4.77
C GLY A 323 4.80 0.38 5.65
N GLN A 324 3.49 0.61 5.54
CA GLN A 324 2.44 -0.14 6.24
C GLN A 324 1.07 0.04 5.57
N GLY A 325 0.19 -0.98 5.68
CA GLY A 325 -1.23 -0.85 5.40
C GLY A 325 -2.03 -0.31 6.59
N LYS A 326 -3.34 -0.07 6.40
CA LYS A 326 -4.29 0.35 7.44
C LYS A 326 -5.62 -0.39 7.29
N GLY A 327 -6.26 -0.69 8.42
CA GLY A 327 -7.63 -1.21 8.49
C GLY A 327 -8.67 -0.08 8.46
N ALA A 328 -9.94 -0.43 8.24
CA ALA A 328 -11.04 0.53 8.13
C ALA A 328 -11.15 1.44 9.37
N GLY A 329 -10.92 0.89 10.57
CA GLY A 329 -10.89 1.64 11.83
C GLY A 329 -9.91 2.83 11.85
N PHE A 330 -8.83 2.82 11.06
CA PHE A 330 -7.97 4.00 10.89
C PHE A 330 -8.75 5.18 10.30
N THR A 331 -9.53 4.91 9.25
CA THR A 331 -10.28 5.92 8.49
C THR A 331 -11.42 6.47 9.33
N HIS A 332 -12.17 5.59 10.00
CA HIS A 332 -13.27 6.00 10.88
C HIS A 332 -12.77 6.74 12.12
N LYS A 333 -11.65 6.34 12.74
CA LYS A 333 -11.11 7.08 13.90
C LYS A 333 -10.63 8.48 13.53
N LEU A 334 -9.99 8.65 12.37
CA LEU A 334 -9.61 9.99 11.91
C LEU A 334 -10.84 10.84 11.51
N ALA A 335 -11.91 10.23 10.99
CA ALA A 335 -13.17 10.92 10.73
C ALA A 335 -13.87 11.36 12.02
N ASP A 336 -14.05 10.45 12.99
CA ASP A 336 -14.64 10.75 14.32
C ASP A 336 -13.88 11.93 14.99
N LEU A 337 -12.55 12.01 14.83
CA LEU A 337 -11.72 13.12 15.34
C LEU A 337 -11.84 14.41 14.51
N ALA A 338 -11.96 14.32 13.18
CA ALA A 338 -12.08 15.48 12.30
C ALA A 338 -13.45 16.17 12.39
N PHE A 339 -14.53 15.38 12.48
CA PHE A 339 -15.89 15.89 12.70
C PHE A 339 -16.16 16.24 14.16
N LYS A 340 -15.38 15.68 15.11
CA LYS A 340 -15.60 15.71 16.58
C LYS A 340 -16.87 14.97 17.04
N GLU A 341 -17.52 14.26 16.13
CA GLU A 341 -18.68 13.40 16.34
C GLU A 341 -18.60 12.22 15.37
N ARG A 342 -19.29 11.11 15.67
CA ARG A 342 -19.33 9.97 14.74
C ARG A 342 -20.27 10.25 13.58
N LYS A 343 -19.75 10.16 12.35
CA LYS A 343 -20.56 10.24 11.12
C LYS A 343 -20.43 8.99 10.25
N GLN A 344 -21.53 8.66 9.57
CA GLN A 344 -21.48 7.71 8.46
C GLN A 344 -20.75 8.36 7.28
N LEU A 345 -19.64 7.76 6.85
CA LEU A 345 -18.84 8.24 5.74
C LEU A 345 -19.46 7.87 4.40
N ALA A 346 -19.32 8.78 3.42
CA ALA A 346 -19.66 8.61 2.01
C ALA A 346 -18.44 8.76 1.09
N ALA A 347 -17.39 9.49 1.51
CA ALA A 347 -16.12 9.54 0.78
C ALA A 347 -14.95 9.96 1.67
N VAL A 348 -13.73 9.67 1.23
CA VAL A 348 -12.49 10.23 1.79
C VAL A 348 -11.42 10.39 0.72
N ASN A 349 -10.73 11.53 0.71
CA ASN A 349 -9.49 11.74 -0.02
C ASN A 349 -8.32 11.79 0.96
N TYR A 350 -7.54 10.70 1.01
CA TYR A 350 -6.39 10.53 1.91
C TYR A 350 -5.16 11.38 1.55
N ARG A 351 -5.20 12.13 0.45
CA ARG A 351 -4.08 12.91 -0.11
C ARG A 351 -4.55 14.29 -0.57
N TYR A 352 -5.48 14.90 0.15
CA TYR A 352 -5.96 16.25 -0.15
C TYR A 352 -4.80 17.26 -0.03
N LYS A 353 -4.44 17.93 -1.12
CA LYS A 353 -3.27 18.82 -1.15
C LYS A 353 -3.64 20.19 -0.59
N ILE A 354 -2.83 20.68 0.34
CA ILE A 354 -3.04 21.97 1.02
C ILE A 354 -2.00 22.94 0.48
N ALA A 355 -2.44 24.03 -0.13
CA ALA A 355 -1.56 25.03 -0.72
C ALA A 355 -0.59 25.62 0.33
N GLY A 356 0.66 25.84 -0.08
CA GLY A 356 1.70 26.43 0.79
C GLY A 356 2.27 25.52 1.90
N LYS A 357 1.72 24.33 2.14
CA LYS A 357 2.28 23.34 3.07
C LYS A 357 3.28 22.41 2.36
N SER A 358 4.14 21.71 3.10
CA SER A 358 5.04 20.71 2.50
C SER A 358 4.27 19.59 1.79
N ALA A 359 4.87 18.98 0.77
CA ALA A 359 4.37 17.74 0.14
C ALA A 359 4.13 16.59 1.14
N MET A 360 4.74 16.62 2.34
CA MET A 360 4.50 15.65 3.42
C MET A 360 3.36 16.05 4.38
N SER A 361 2.71 17.19 4.16
CA SER A 361 1.66 17.80 5.01
C SER A 361 0.34 17.94 4.25
N PHE A 362 -0.10 16.85 3.62
CA PHE A 362 -1.41 16.73 3.00
C PHE A 362 -2.52 16.47 4.04
N GLY A 363 -3.77 16.77 3.69
CA GLY A 363 -4.95 16.46 4.50
C GLY A 363 -5.60 15.12 4.16
N PHE A 364 -6.33 14.59 5.14
CA PHE A 364 -7.31 13.53 5.03
C PHE A 364 -8.67 14.22 4.99
N LYS A 365 -9.22 14.46 3.79
CA LYS A 365 -10.52 15.12 3.63
C LYS A 365 -11.63 14.07 3.62
N PHE A 366 -12.57 14.17 4.55
CA PHE A 366 -13.73 13.29 4.70
C PHE A 366 -15.00 13.98 4.19
N ARG A 367 -15.96 13.19 3.70
CA ARG A 367 -17.34 13.62 3.44
C ARG A 367 -18.30 12.57 4.01
N ALA A 368 -19.26 13.01 4.80
CA ALA A 368 -20.30 12.18 5.39
C ALA A 368 -21.54 12.08 4.48
N THR A 369 -22.46 11.15 4.79
CA THR A 369 -23.71 10.95 4.04
C THR A 369 -24.72 12.08 4.20
N ASP A 370 -24.57 12.93 5.23
CA ASP A 370 -25.32 14.17 5.41
C ASP A 370 -24.79 15.34 4.54
N GLY A 371 -23.77 15.08 3.72
CA GLY A 371 -23.10 16.07 2.87
C GLY A 371 -22.01 16.90 3.57
N SER A 372 -21.87 16.80 4.90
CA SER A 372 -20.85 17.55 5.65
C SER A 372 -19.43 17.05 5.36
N GLU A 373 -18.47 17.97 5.39
CA GLU A 373 -17.05 17.69 5.13
C GLU A 373 -16.15 18.12 6.30
N ALA A 374 -15.07 17.38 6.53
CA ALA A 374 -14.05 17.69 7.52
C ALA A 374 -12.65 17.31 7.01
N ILE A 375 -11.60 17.88 7.61
CA ILE A 375 -10.20 17.61 7.22
C ILE A 375 -9.34 17.40 8.48
N ASP A 376 -8.67 16.25 8.57
CA ASP A 376 -7.52 16.07 9.48
C ASP A 376 -6.23 16.33 8.71
N ASP A 377 -5.36 17.21 9.22
CA ASP A 377 -4.04 17.42 8.64
C ASP A 377 -3.12 16.22 8.95
N ARG A 378 -2.26 15.82 8.03
CA ARG A 378 -1.27 14.76 8.27
C ARG A 378 -0.36 15.04 9.48
N SER A 379 -0.23 16.30 9.90
CA SER A 379 0.50 16.72 11.11
C SER A 379 -0.30 16.69 12.41
N SER A 380 -1.64 16.57 12.37
CA SER A 380 -2.51 16.42 13.55
C SER A 380 -2.76 14.94 13.88
N SER A 381 -4.00 14.49 14.11
CA SER A 381 -4.29 13.13 14.62
C SER A 381 -3.77 12.03 13.70
N ALA A 382 -3.82 12.25 12.39
CA ALA A 382 -3.22 11.39 11.38
C ALA A 382 -1.73 11.07 11.65
N PHE A 383 -0.91 12.01 12.15
CA PHE A 383 0.48 11.71 12.50
C PHE A 383 0.57 10.72 13.66
N ALA A 384 -0.22 10.94 14.71
CA ALA A 384 -0.25 10.11 15.91
C ALA A 384 -0.72 8.67 15.58
N TYR A 385 -1.83 8.53 14.87
CA TYR A 385 -2.38 7.22 14.47
C TYR A 385 -1.56 6.51 13.38
N TRP A 386 -0.90 7.25 12.48
CA TRP A 386 0.01 6.63 11.51
C TRP A 386 1.30 6.14 12.18
N SER A 387 2.01 7.03 12.88
CA SER A 387 3.37 6.77 13.41
C SER A 387 3.40 5.76 14.57
N SER A 388 2.29 5.61 15.30
CA SER A 388 2.11 4.65 16.39
C SER A 388 1.87 3.20 15.93
N ARG A 389 1.53 2.97 14.66
CA ARG A 389 0.98 1.71 14.10
C ARG A 389 -0.45 1.36 14.54
N ALA A 390 -1.22 2.31 15.05
CA ALA A 390 -2.65 2.08 15.36
C ALA A 390 -3.42 1.64 14.10
N PHE A 391 -4.26 0.60 14.22
CA PHE A 391 -5.02 0.00 13.10
C PHE A 391 -4.16 -0.50 11.91
N THR A 392 -2.86 -0.78 12.11
CA THR A 392 -2.00 -1.37 11.08
C THR A 392 -2.14 -2.91 11.10
N PRO A 393 -2.41 -3.61 9.97
CA PRO A 393 -2.54 -5.07 9.94
C PRO A 393 -1.31 -5.78 10.52
N LEU A 394 -1.50 -6.82 11.36
CA LEU A 394 -0.39 -7.52 12.02
C LEU A 394 0.58 -8.18 11.04
N ALA A 395 0.08 -8.66 9.89
CA ALA A 395 0.88 -9.16 8.78
C ALA A 395 1.91 -8.16 8.22
N CYS A 396 1.71 -6.83 8.41
CA CYS A 396 2.72 -5.83 8.07
C CYS A 396 4.00 -5.92 8.91
N ASN A 397 4.04 -6.76 9.95
CA ASN A 397 5.26 -7.06 10.71
C ASN A 397 6.13 -8.13 10.04
N ALA A 398 5.57 -8.95 9.14
CA ALA A 398 6.25 -10.06 8.46
C ALA A 398 6.70 -9.69 7.02
N CYS A 399 6.90 -8.40 6.73
CA CYS A 399 7.17 -7.88 5.40
C CYS A 399 8.29 -6.84 5.42
N THR A 400 9.40 -7.09 4.73
CA THR A 400 10.49 -6.12 4.54
C THR A 400 10.38 -5.33 3.23
N ASP A 401 9.71 -5.86 2.20
CA ASP A 401 9.59 -5.20 0.89
C ASP A 401 8.88 -3.83 0.96
N VAL A 402 9.66 -2.74 0.90
CA VAL A 402 9.14 -1.37 0.71
C VAL A 402 8.77 -1.13 -0.75
N PHE A 403 9.51 -1.70 -1.70
CA PHE A 403 9.64 -1.26 -3.09
C PHE A 403 9.00 -2.22 -4.11
N ALA A 404 8.02 -3.01 -3.70
CA ALA A 404 7.26 -3.92 -4.55
C ALA A 404 8.17 -4.68 -5.54
N LYS A 405 9.15 -5.43 -5.02
CA LYS A 405 10.16 -6.15 -5.80
C LYS A 405 9.56 -7.05 -6.90
N CYS A 406 8.34 -7.55 -6.67
CA CYS A 406 7.57 -8.39 -7.60
C CYS A 406 6.83 -7.63 -8.73
N ALA A 407 6.83 -6.29 -8.74
CA ALA A 407 6.09 -5.45 -9.70
C ALA A 407 6.94 -5.05 -10.93
N ASP A 408 6.31 -4.72 -12.05
CA ASP A 408 6.96 -4.35 -13.33
C ASP A 408 7.42 -2.88 -13.37
N VAL A 409 6.82 -2.06 -12.51
CA VAL A 409 7.18 -0.67 -12.21
C VAL A 409 6.82 -0.38 -10.76
N VAL A 410 7.48 0.59 -10.12
CA VAL A 410 7.25 0.98 -8.71
C VAL A 410 7.07 2.49 -8.62
N LEU A 411 6.01 2.94 -7.96
CA LEU A 411 5.67 4.36 -7.81
C LEU A 411 5.73 4.79 -6.34
N MET A 412 6.24 5.99 -6.11
CA MET A 412 6.37 6.59 -4.77
C MET A 412 6.34 8.10 -4.77
N ASP A 413 6.24 8.69 -3.58
CA ASP A 413 6.52 10.09 -3.34
C ASP A 413 8.02 10.39 -3.34
N ALA A 414 8.40 11.56 -3.83
CA ALA A 414 9.74 12.10 -3.68
C ALA A 414 9.90 12.80 -2.32
N TRP A 415 10.23 12.05 -1.27
CA TRP A 415 10.60 12.61 0.04
C TRP A 415 12.08 13.01 0.05
N LEU A 416 12.46 13.83 -0.94
CA LEU A 416 13.77 14.47 -1.07
C LEU A 416 13.64 15.93 -0.64
N GLN A 417 14.65 16.48 0.03
CA GLN A 417 14.59 17.82 0.59
C GLN A 417 14.30 18.91 -0.46
N SER A 418 14.77 18.73 -1.71
CA SER A 418 14.49 19.61 -2.86
C SER A 418 13.05 19.53 -3.37
N GLU A 419 12.36 18.41 -3.16
CA GLU A 419 11.02 18.13 -3.68
C GLU A 419 9.92 18.36 -2.62
N MET A 420 10.29 18.36 -1.34
CA MET A 420 9.35 18.50 -0.22
C MET A 420 8.69 19.88 -0.10
N SER A 421 9.25 20.91 -0.74
CA SER A 421 8.67 22.26 -0.89
C SER A 421 7.63 22.34 -2.01
N GLU A 422 7.71 21.46 -3.02
CA GLU A 422 6.74 21.35 -4.11
C GLU A 422 5.49 20.60 -3.61
N TRP A 423 4.61 21.36 -2.95
CA TRP A 423 3.38 20.91 -2.33
C TRP A 423 2.42 20.17 -3.27
N ARG A 424 2.54 20.40 -4.58
CA ARG A 424 1.77 19.71 -5.62
C ARG A 424 2.31 18.29 -5.86
N GLY A 425 3.46 17.96 -5.28
CA GLY A 425 4.04 16.62 -5.17
C GLY A 425 4.79 16.18 -6.43
N THR A 426 5.96 15.60 -6.22
CA THR A 426 6.74 14.90 -7.25
C THR A 426 6.71 13.40 -6.97
N SER A 427 6.55 12.59 -8.01
CA SER A 427 6.64 11.13 -7.91
C SER A 427 8.04 10.65 -8.30
N LEU A 428 8.53 9.59 -7.66
CA LEU A 428 9.65 8.81 -8.20
C LEU A 428 9.14 7.48 -8.78
N VAL A 429 9.85 6.98 -9.77
CA VAL A 429 9.52 5.77 -10.54
C VAL A 429 10.73 4.84 -10.57
N ILE A 430 10.55 3.54 -10.36
CA ILE A 430 11.52 2.49 -10.68
C ILE A 430 10.91 1.63 -11.80
N THR A 431 11.59 1.49 -12.93
CA THR A 431 11.14 0.64 -14.06
C THR A 431 11.81 -0.73 -14.02
N ARG A 432 11.10 -1.78 -14.46
CA ARG A 432 11.67 -3.12 -14.68
C ARG A 432 11.28 -3.66 -16.06
N ALA A 433 10.00 -3.61 -16.42
CA ALA A 433 9.55 -3.99 -17.76
C ALA A 433 9.90 -2.90 -18.81
N ALA A 434 10.64 -3.28 -19.86
CA ALA A 434 11.10 -2.36 -20.91
C ALA A 434 9.95 -1.59 -21.62
N GLN A 435 8.78 -2.21 -21.78
CA GLN A 435 7.59 -1.55 -22.35
C GLN A 435 7.03 -0.43 -21.46
N ILE A 436 7.25 -0.49 -20.13
CA ILE A 436 6.93 0.61 -19.21
C ILE A 436 8.07 1.64 -19.19
N ASP A 437 9.33 1.20 -19.32
CA ASP A 437 10.47 2.13 -19.38
C ASP A 437 10.40 3.06 -20.59
N ALA A 438 10.00 2.54 -21.75
CA ALA A 438 9.77 3.32 -22.98
C ALA A 438 8.67 4.41 -22.85
N LEU A 439 7.92 4.46 -21.75
CA LEU A 439 7.04 5.58 -21.43
C LEU A 439 7.81 6.79 -20.88
N PHE A 440 9.00 6.58 -20.32
CA PHE A 440 9.84 7.59 -19.65
C PHE A 440 11.14 7.88 -20.40
N SER A 441 11.79 6.85 -20.96
CA SER A 441 12.99 7.00 -21.80
C SER A 441 12.65 7.42 -23.23
N GLN A 442 11.48 7.03 -23.76
CA GLN A 442 11.04 7.32 -25.13
C GLN A 442 9.60 7.90 -25.19
N PRO A 443 9.30 9.00 -24.47
CA PRO A 443 7.99 9.63 -24.52
C PRO A 443 7.73 10.25 -25.90
N THR A 444 6.49 10.12 -26.37
CA THR A 444 5.97 10.80 -27.57
C THR A 444 6.11 12.32 -27.43
N LYS A 445 6.05 13.07 -28.54
CA LYS A 445 6.13 14.54 -28.51
C LYS A 445 5.09 15.14 -27.54
N GLN A 446 3.82 14.74 -27.69
CA GLN A 446 2.71 15.17 -26.84
C GLN A 446 2.92 14.79 -25.36
N ALA A 447 3.40 13.57 -25.07
CA ALA A 447 3.69 13.16 -23.70
C ALA A 447 4.81 14.01 -23.07
N ARG A 448 5.90 14.24 -23.82
CA ARG A 448 7.05 15.07 -23.41
C ARG A 448 6.65 16.53 -23.14
N GLU A 449 5.72 17.05 -23.92
CA GLU A 449 5.13 18.38 -23.71
C GLU A 449 4.28 18.42 -22.42
N ALA A 450 3.49 17.38 -22.14
CA ALA A 450 2.58 17.30 -20.98
C ALA A 450 3.23 16.90 -19.62
N ILE A 451 4.42 16.28 -19.63
CA ILE A 451 5.10 15.79 -18.40
C ILE A 451 6.42 16.51 -18.13
N PHE A 452 6.83 16.54 -16.87
CA PHE A 452 8.23 16.57 -16.47
C PHE A 452 8.69 15.13 -16.22
N CYS A 453 9.84 14.76 -16.79
CA CYS A 453 10.48 13.47 -16.56
C CYS A 453 12.02 13.65 -16.61
N GLU A 454 12.70 13.15 -15.59
CA GLU A 454 14.16 13.26 -15.39
C GLU A 454 14.68 11.90 -14.92
N ARG A 455 15.77 11.39 -15.50
CA ARG A 455 16.42 10.15 -15.01
C ARG A 455 17.29 10.51 -13.80
N ILE A 456 17.11 9.78 -12.70
CA ILE A 456 17.79 10.01 -11.42
C ILE A 456 18.53 8.75 -10.95
N SER A 457 19.39 8.88 -9.95
CA SER A 457 20.15 7.75 -9.41
C SER A 457 19.33 6.83 -8.52
N ALA A 458 19.73 5.55 -8.47
CA ALA A 458 19.26 4.57 -7.49
C ALA A 458 19.45 5.04 -6.04
N ALA A 459 20.53 5.80 -5.78
CA ALA A 459 20.87 6.32 -4.46
C ALA A 459 19.88 7.39 -3.97
N GLU A 460 19.35 8.24 -4.86
CA GLU A 460 18.29 9.20 -4.52
C GLU A 460 16.95 8.53 -4.22
N VAL A 461 16.58 7.51 -5.01
CA VAL A 461 15.37 6.71 -4.76
C VAL A 461 15.43 6.01 -3.40
N HIS A 462 16.58 5.42 -3.06
CA HIS A 462 16.81 4.90 -1.71
C HIS A 462 16.77 6.01 -0.65
N ARG A 463 17.43 7.16 -0.85
CA ARG A 463 17.45 8.30 0.08
C ARG A 463 16.05 8.80 0.42
N SER A 464 15.16 8.89 -0.57
CA SER A 464 13.74 9.26 -0.42
C SER A 464 13.00 8.33 0.56
N GLN A 465 13.18 7.01 0.44
CA GLN A 465 12.40 6.02 1.17
C GLN A 465 13.14 5.34 2.33
N LYS A 466 14.38 5.74 2.64
CA LYS A 466 15.27 5.17 3.67
C LYS A 466 14.57 4.99 5.03
N SER A 467 13.74 5.96 5.44
CA SER A 467 12.99 5.87 6.72
C SER A 467 12.00 4.70 6.77
N GLN A 468 11.43 4.29 5.63
CA GLN A 468 10.51 3.16 5.55
C GLN A 468 11.26 1.83 5.55
N VAL A 469 12.42 1.78 4.87
CA VAL A 469 13.34 0.63 4.86
C VAL A 469 13.84 0.35 6.29
N GLU A 470 14.39 1.37 6.95
CA GLU A 470 14.85 1.28 8.34
C GLU A 470 13.72 0.87 9.29
N CYS A 471 12.53 1.46 9.16
CA CYS A 471 11.40 1.12 10.02
C CYS A 471 10.92 -0.32 9.82
N LYS A 472 10.83 -0.82 8.57
CA LYS A 472 10.47 -2.22 8.30
C LYS A 472 11.53 -3.20 8.81
N ASN A 473 12.81 -2.91 8.56
CA ASN A 473 13.90 -3.77 9.01
C ASN A 473 14.00 -3.82 10.54
N GLU A 474 13.75 -2.71 11.25
CA GLU A 474 13.68 -2.70 12.72
C GLU A 474 12.46 -3.44 13.28
N ILE A 475 11.33 -3.49 12.55
CA ILE A 475 10.16 -4.29 12.94
C ILE A 475 10.43 -5.79 12.71
N PHE A 476 10.99 -6.16 11.55
CA PHE A 476 11.15 -7.54 11.11
C PHE A 476 12.34 -8.25 11.77
N TYR A 477 13.54 -7.65 11.71
CA TYR A 477 14.76 -8.21 12.32
C TYR A 477 14.96 -7.79 13.79
N GLY A 478 14.12 -6.89 14.29
CA GLY A 478 14.22 -6.33 15.64
C GLY A 478 15.23 -5.19 15.76
N ALA A 479 14.84 -4.14 16.47
CA ALA A 479 15.73 -3.00 16.74
C ALA A 479 16.96 -3.40 17.59
N LYS A 480 18.17 -3.06 17.10
CA LYS A 480 19.43 -3.29 17.83
C LYS A 480 19.59 -2.36 19.05
N ASN A 481 19.27 -1.07 18.91
CA ASN A 481 19.34 -0.10 20.00
C ASN A 481 18.23 -0.34 21.06
N PRO A 482 18.53 -0.28 22.37
CA PRO A 482 17.57 -0.63 23.42
C PRO A 482 16.39 0.35 23.55
N LEU A 483 16.61 1.65 23.35
CA LEU A 483 15.55 2.67 23.35
C LEU A 483 14.65 2.50 22.13
N LYS A 484 15.22 2.27 20.94
CA LYS A 484 14.43 1.91 19.75
C LYS A 484 13.62 0.61 19.97
N ARG A 485 14.20 -0.40 20.62
CA ARG A 485 13.50 -1.65 21.00
C ARG A 485 12.39 -1.41 22.05
N TYR A 486 12.53 -0.43 22.93
CA TYR A 486 11.45 0.00 23.82
C TYR A 486 10.32 0.68 23.04
N ILE A 487 10.64 1.64 22.17
CA ILE A 487 9.68 2.34 21.29
C ILE A 487 8.92 1.35 20.41
N LEU A 488 9.62 0.40 19.78
CA LEU A 488 9.03 -0.66 18.97
C LEU A 488 8.04 -1.51 19.78
N ARG A 489 8.38 -1.91 21.02
CA ARG A 489 7.46 -2.62 21.91
C ARG A 489 6.20 -1.80 22.21
N GLN A 490 6.30 -0.49 22.45
CA GLN A 490 5.12 0.37 22.64
C GLN A 490 4.26 0.43 21.38
N LYS A 491 4.85 0.56 20.18
CA LYS A 491 4.13 0.56 18.90
C LYS A 491 3.44 -0.77 18.59
N LEU A 492 4.09 -1.90 18.87
CA LEU A 492 3.50 -3.23 18.68
C LEU A 492 2.35 -3.51 19.67
N GLN A 493 2.41 -2.97 20.90
CA GLN A 493 1.27 -2.99 21.83
C GLN A 493 0.09 -2.17 21.29
N ILE A 494 0.34 -0.94 20.80
CA ILE A 494 -0.70 -0.13 20.15
C ILE A 494 -1.32 -0.89 18.97
N GLN A 495 -0.49 -1.47 18.10
CA GLN A 495 -0.94 -2.20 16.92
C GLN A 495 -1.84 -3.39 17.28
N ARG A 496 -1.45 -4.21 18.26
CA ARG A 496 -2.25 -5.36 18.72
C ARG A 496 -3.58 -4.94 19.35
N TYR A 497 -3.56 -3.91 20.20
CA TYR A 497 -4.77 -3.47 20.91
C TYR A 497 -5.79 -2.83 19.96
N SER A 498 -5.34 -1.90 19.11
CA SER A 498 -6.18 -1.26 18.08
C SER A 498 -6.58 -2.19 16.92
N ALA A 499 -6.06 -3.42 16.87
CA ALA A 499 -6.56 -4.45 15.96
C ALA A 499 -7.83 -5.15 16.48
N THR A 500 -8.24 -4.92 17.74
CA THR A 500 -9.46 -5.47 18.34
C THR A 500 -10.33 -4.44 19.07
N HIS A 501 -9.78 -3.27 19.42
CA HIS A 501 -10.47 -2.20 20.14
C HIS A 501 -10.48 -0.92 19.29
N PHE A 502 -11.66 -0.39 18.95
CA PHE A 502 -11.77 0.90 18.25
C PHE A 502 -11.63 2.09 19.20
N ASP A 503 -12.28 2.02 20.36
CA ASP A 503 -12.17 3.00 21.45
C ASP A 503 -10.84 2.74 22.19
N CYS A 504 -9.75 3.31 21.66
CA CYS A 504 -8.37 2.99 22.06
C CYS A 504 -7.48 4.23 22.30
N ASP A 505 -8.08 5.41 22.29
CA ASP A 505 -7.44 6.72 22.32
C ASP A 505 -6.53 6.90 23.55
N ASP A 506 -7.03 6.62 24.77
CA ASP A 506 -6.22 6.69 26.00
C ASP A 506 -5.08 5.67 26.04
N PHE A 507 -5.34 4.44 25.57
CA PHE A 507 -4.35 3.37 25.49
C PHE A 507 -3.19 3.75 24.56
N ILE A 508 -3.50 4.49 23.49
CA ILE A 508 -2.56 5.06 22.52
C ILE A 508 -1.85 6.28 23.14
N ALA A 509 -2.58 7.24 23.71
CA ALA A 509 -2.02 8.46 24.30
C ALA A 509 -1.01 8.16 25.43
N ALA A 510 -1.33 7.23 26.33
CA ALA A 510 -0.45 6.78 27.40
C ALA A 510 0.86 6.15 26.87
N ARG A 511 0.85 5.56 25.66
CA ARG A 511 2.02 4.97 24.99
C ARG A 511 2.76 5.96 24.11
N LEU A 512 2.07 6.91 23.49
CA LEU A 512 2.68 8.04 22.79
C LEU A 512 3.50 8.91 23.74
N LYS A 513 3.02 9.17 24.97
CA LYS A 513 3.80 9.83 26.03
C LYS A 513 5.12 9.08 26.32
N LYS A 514 5.08 7.75 26.43
CA LYS A 514 6.27 6.88 26.63
C LYS A 514 7.22 6.88 25.43
N ILE A 515 6.69 6.84 24.20
CA ILE A 515 7.47 6.93 22.96
C ILE A 515 8.15 8.30 22.83
N ALA A 516 7.45 9.39 23.13
CA ALA A 516 7.99 10.75 23.08
C ALA A 516 9.14 10.93 24.08
N ALA A 517 9.01 10.42 25.31
CA ALA A 517 10.09 10.43 26.29
C ALA A 517 11.34 9.67 25.79
N ALA A 518 11.17 8.46 25.27
CA ALA A 518 12.28 7.66 24.72
C ALA A 518 12.92 8.31 23.48
N ASN A 519 12.14 8.98 22.63
CA ASN A 519 12.64 9.76 21.50
C ASN A 519 13.48 10.97 21.93
N LYS A 520 13.06 11.70 22.99
CA LYS A 520 13.86 12.81 23.56
C LYS A 520 15.23 12.32 24.03
N VAL A 521 15.29 11.18 24.74
CA VAL A 521 16.58 10.59 25.16
C VAL A 521 17.43 10.16 23.95
N LEU A 522 16.84 9.56 22.92
CA LEU A 522 17.56 9.22 21.68
C LEU A 522 18.13 10.45 20.96
N ALA A 523 17.41 11.57 20.94
CA ALA A 523 17.89 12.82 20.35
C ALA A 523 19.08 13.40 21.14
N LEU A 524 18.98 13.48 22.47
CA LEU A 524 20.06 13.93 23.35
C LEU A 524 21.34 13.10 23.17
N LEU A 525 21.22 11.77 23.08
CA LEU A 525 22.35 10.86 22.84
C LEU A 525 22.96 10.99 21.42
N ALA A 526 22.28 11.63 20.48
CA ALA A 526 22.80 11.91 19.14
C ALA A 526 23.56 13.26 19.06
N LEU A 527 23.29 14.22 19.96
CA LEU A 527 23.86 15.57 19.92
C LEU A 527 25.40 15.59 19.84
N PRO A 528 26.18 14.80 20.61
CA PRO A 528 27.64 14.83 20.53
C PRO A 528 28.16 14.40 19.15
N LYS A 529 27.50 13.43 18.50
CA LYS A 529 27.86 12.97 17.15
C LYS A 529 27.51 14.01 16.09
N ILE A 530 26.37 14.70 16.24
CA ILE A 530 25.96 15.79 15.35
C ILE A 530 26.92 16.99 15.50
N ALA A 531 27.35 17.31 16.72
CA ALA A 531 28.32 18.37 16.98
C ALA A 531 29.70 18.03 16.37
N ALA A 532 30.23 16.84 16.65
CA ALA A 532 31.51 16.38 16.08
C ALA A 532 31.48 16.36 14.54
N TYR A 533 30.38 15.90 13.92
CA TYR A 533 30.22 15.93 12.47
C TYR A 533 30.14 17.36 11.90
N LYS A 534 29.40 18.27 12.55
CA LYS A 534 29.35 19.70 12.16
C LYS A 534 30.69 20.40 12.28
N ILE A 535 31.52 20.00 13.25
CA ILE A 535 32.90 20.48 13.41
C ILE A 535 33.77 19.92 12.27
N TYR A 536 33.78 18.61 12.07
CA TYR A 536 34.54 17.97 10.99
C TYR A 536 34.23 18.59 9.63
N ARG A 537 32.94 18.72 9.28
CA ARG A 537 32.47 19.30 8.00
C ARG A 537 32.54 20.83 7.90
N LYS A 538 33.34 21.45 8.76
CA LYS A 538 33.78 22.87 8.72
C LYS A 538 35.32 22.97 8.56
N PHE A 539 36.05 21.87 8.80
CA PHE A 539 37.50 21.75 8.64
C PHE A 539 37.89 20.75 7.53
N ALA A 540 36.89 20.20 6.84
CA ALA A 540 36.93 19.37 5.63
C ALA A 540 35.72 19.73 4.77
#